data_AF-A0A945HJ22-F1
#
_entry.id   AF-A0A945HJ22-F1
#
_cell.length_a   1.000
_cell.length_b   1.000
_cell.length_c   1.000
_cell.angle_alpha   90.00
_cell.angle_beta   90.00
_cell.angle_gamma   90.00
#
_symmetry.space_group_name_H-M   'P 1'
#
loop_
_entity.id
_entity.type
_entity.pdbx_description
1 polymer ?
#
loop_
_entity_poly.entity_id
_entity_poly.type
_entity_poly.pdbx_seq_one_letter_code
_entity_poly.pdbx_strand_id
1 'polypeptide(L)'
;MSEQISNLQPADPESDYAQELSAREKELASLGNDDSNLARRKELLEQILELQNRQKAENQEKEKYWTYEMFVDWARDEVATERHEKYANSSFGLSKEHPEQWIDFTFDLSNINSPKVKIPILNLTQTPAKRIPPHLYAQKVLLKDSSIEEIPQGSKFVKLFMPGCRLEFVSSDVIISHLTLTRELQEKKIIKKIENLKKEGKISEIVWK
;
A
#
# COMPACT_ATOMS: atom_id res chain seq x y z
N MET A 1 -29.87 -16.51 -0.37
CA MET A 1 -29.98 -15.08 0.04
C MET A 1 -29.10 -14.76 1.25
N SER A 2 -28.93 -15.67 2.21
CA SER A 2 -28.04 -15.46 3.36
C SER A 2 -26.56 -15.28 3.00
N GLU A 3 -26.09 -15.85 1.88
CA GLU A 3 -24.68 -15.72 1.43
C GLU A 3 -24.35 -14.36 0.79
N GLN A 4 -25.32 -13.66 0.17
CA GLN A 4 -25.06 -12.35 -0.45
C GLN A 4 -24.91 -11.22 0.58
N ILE A 5 -25.58 -11.34 1.73
CA ILE A 5 -25.49 -10.36 2.83
C ILE A 5 -24.14 -10.46 3.55
N SER A 6 -23.52 -11.64 3.54
CA SER A 6 -22.24 -11.90 4.23
C SER A 6 -21.01 -11.25 3.58
N ASN A 7 -21.12 -10.71 2.36
CA ASN A 7 -20.00 -10.13 1.61
C ASN A 7 -20.03 -8.61 1.50
N LEU A 8 -21.01 -7.94 2.13
CA LEU A 8 -21.08 -6.48 2.13
C LEU A 8 -20.04 -5.93 3.10
N GLN A 9 -19.17 -5.04 2.61
CA GLN A 9 -18.22 -4.32 3.45
C GLN A 9 -18.87 -3.06 4.02
N PRO A 10 -18.59 -2.70 5.28
CA PRO A 10 -19.08 -1.44 5.84
C PRO A 10 -18.56 -0.25 5.04
N ALA A 11 -19.40 0.77 4.89
CA ALA A 11 -19.03 1.99 4.19
C ALA A 11 -17.81 2.66 4.85
N ASP A 12 -16.80 2.98 4.04
CA ASP A 12 -15.68 3.82 4.45
C ASP A 12 -16.18 5.26 4.69
N PRO A 13 -16.10 5.79 5.92
CA PRO A 13 -16.65 7.10 6.28
C PRO A 13 -15.96 8.29 5.57
N GLU A 14 -14.77 8.10 5.00
CA GLU A 14 -14.04 9.15 4.27
C GLU A 14 -14.31 9.15 2.76
N SER A 15 -15.20 8.27 2.29
CA SER A 15 -15.54 8.14 0.87
C SER A 15 -16.57 9.18 0.39
N ASP A 16 -16.40 9.62 -0.85
CA ASP A 16 -17.39 10.42 -1.59
C ASP A 16 -18.75 9.70 -1.70
N TYR A 17 -18.77 8.36 -1.56
CA TYR A 17 -19.97 7.51 -1.57
C TYR A 17 -20.50 7.16 -0.18
N ALA A 18 -19.84 7.58 0.90
CA ALA A 18 -20.17 7.16 2.27
C ALA A 18 -21.62 7.48 2.66
N GLN A 19 -22.09 8.68 2.29
CA GLN A 19 -23.45 9.13 2.57
C GLN A 19 -24.50 8.32 1.79
N GLU A 20 -24.22 8.02 0.52
CA GLU A 20 -25.14 7.29 -0.36
C GLU A 20 -25.24 5.80 0.02
N LEU A 21 -24.11 5.19 0.41
CA LEU A 21 -24.06 3.83 0.96
C LEU A 21 -24.83 3.75 2.27
N SER A 22 -24.57 4.67 3.20
CA SER A 22 -25.26 4.69 4.50
C SER A 22 -26.78 4.88 4.34
N ALA A 23 -27.22 5.70 3.38
CA ALA A 23 -28.63 5.90 3.09
C ALA A 23 -29.30 4.62 2.56
N ARG A 24 -28.66 3.92 1.61
CA ARG A 24 -29.22 2.69 1.03
C ARG A 24 -29.16 1.49 1.98
N GLU A 25 -28.13 1.40 2.81
CA GLU A 25 -28.05 0.38 3.87
C GLU A 25 -29.15 0.58 4.92
N LYS A 26 -29.44 1.83 5.30
CA LYS A 26 -30.57 2.15 6.18
C LYS A 26 -31.93 1.83 5.54
N GLU A 27 -32.09 2.15 4.26
CA GLU A 27 -33.31 1.79 3.51
C GLU A 27 -33.49 0.27 3.47
N LEU A 28 -32.42 -0.48 3.13
CA LEU A 28 -32.44 -1.94 3.11
C LEU A 28 -32.77 -2.54 4.47
N ALA A 29 -32.21 -1.99 5.56
CA ALA A 29 -32.49 -2.42 6.93
C ALA A 29 -33.92 -2.11 7.39
N SER A 30 -34.54 -1.06 6.82
CA SER A 30 -35.93 -0.70 7.08
C SER A 30 -36.93 -1.60 6.35
N LEU A 31 -36.51 -2.27 5.27
CA LEU A 31 -37.31 -3.27 4.58
C LEU A 31 -37.26 -4.59 5.37
N GLY A 32 -38.42 -4.98 5.92
CA GLY A 32 -38.61 -6.26 6.58
C GLY A 32 -38.26 -7.47 5.69
N ASN A 33 -38.27 -8.66 6.27
CA ASN A 33 -37.87 -9.89 5.56
C ASN A 33 -38.96 -10.49 4.65
N ASP A 34 -40.04 -9.76 4.43
CA ASP A 34 -41.26 -10.27 3.79
C ASP A 34 -41.11 -10.30 2.27
N ASP A 35 -41.77 -11.28 1.63
CA ASP A 35 -41.71 -11.49 0.17
C ASP A 35 -42.25 -10.31 -0.65
N SER A 36 -43.12 -9.47 -0.07
CA SER A 36 -43.64 -8.25 -0.70
C SER A 36 -42.55 -7.22 -1.03
N ASN A 37 -41.45 -7.22 -0.26
CA ASN A 37 -40.33 -6.30 -0.44
C ASN A 37 -39.14 -6.95 -1.15
N LEU A 38 -39.25 -8.22 -1.56
CA LEU A 38 -38.15 -8.99 -2.14
C LEU A 38 -37.53 -8.31 -3.37
N ALA A 39 -38.37 -7.77 -4.26
CA ALA A 39 -37.91 -7.06 -5.45
C ALA A 39 -37.11 -5.80 -5.10
N ARG A 40 -37.61 -4.98 -4.16
CA ARG A 40 -36.94 -3.75 -3.72
C ARG A 40 -35.65 -4.04 -2.95
N ARG A 41 -35.62 -5.10 -2.14
CA ARG A 41 -34.41 -5.55 -1.44
C ARG A 41 -33.31 -6.00 -2.41
N LYS A 42 -33.68 -6.73 -3.47
CA LYS A 42 -32.73 -7.12 -4.53
C LYS A 42 -32.16 -5.89 -5.24
N GLU A 43 -33.01 -4.94 -5.59
CA GLU A 43 -32.60 -3.69 -6.24
C GLU A 43 -31.62 -2.89 -5.35
N LEU A 44 -31.93 -2.73 -4.06
CA LEU A 44 -31.04 -2.04 -3.12
C LEU A 44 -29.73 -2.77 -2.90
N LEU A 45 -29.74 -4.10 -2.83
CA LEU A 45 -28.51 -4.90 -2.75
C LEU A 45 -27.62 -4.73 -3.99
N GLU A 46 -28.21 -4.69 -5.18
CA GLU A 46 -27.48 -4.43 -6.43
C GLU A 46 -26.87 -3.02 -6.42
N GLN A 47 -27.62 -2.00 -5.98
CA GLN A 47 -27.12 -0.62 -5.87
C GLN A 47 -26.00 -0.48 -4.84
N ILE A 48 -26.12 -1.12 -3.66
CA ILE A 48 -25.07 -1.14 -2.64
C ILE A 48 -23.82 -1.83 -3.20
N LEU A 49 -23.99 -2.97 -3.86
CA LEU A 49 -22.87 -3.70 -4.46
C LEU A 49 -22.17 -2.88 -5.56
N GLU A 50 -22.94 -2.17 -6.39
CA GLU A 50 -22.38 -1.30 -7.43
C GLU A 50 -21.60 -0.14 -6.82
N LEU A 51 -22.14 0.52 -5.79
CA LEU A 51 -21.45 1.60 -5.06
C LEU A 51 -20.19 1.11 -4.36
N GLN A 52 -20.23 -0.06 -3.70
CA GLN A 52 -19.06 -0.68 -3.10
C GLN A 52 -18.01 -1.04 -4.16
N ASN A 53 -18.42 -1.51 -5.33
CA ASN A 53 -17.50 -1.80 -6.43
C ASN A 53 -16.89 -0.52 -7.02
N ARG A 54 -17.66 0.56 -7.17
CA ARG A 54 -17.15 1.86 -7.61
C ARG A 54 -16.19 2.46 -6.59
N GLN A 55 -16.55 2.45 -5.31
CA GLN A 55 -15.68 2.86 -4.21
C GLN A 55 -14.39 2.04 -4.17
N LYS A 56 -14.49 0.72 -4.35
CA LYS A 56 -13.32 -0.16 -4.40
C LYS A 56 -12.44 0.14 -5.61
N ALA A 57 -13.03 0.38 -6.78
CA ALA A 57 -12.28 0.74 -7.98
C ALA A 57 -11.61 2.11 -7.82
N GLU A 58 -12.31 3.09 -7.25
CA GLU A 58 -11.75 4.42 -6.96
C GLU A 58 -10.68 4.37 -5.88
N ASN A 59 -10.86 3.60 -4.80
CA ASN A 59 -9.83 3.40 -3.79
C ASN A 59 -8.62 2.67 -4.39
N GLN A 60 -8.84 1.68 -5.26
CA GLN A 60 -7.79 1.04 -6.03
C GLN A 60 -7.13 1.98 -7.04
N GLU A 61 -7.79 3.05 -7.47
CA GLU A 61 -7.26 4.11 -8.33
C GLU A 61 -6.51 5.20 -7.54
N LYS A 62 -7.06 5.60 -6.39
CA LYS A 62 -6.48 6.57 -5.45
C LYS A 62 -5.24 5.98 -4.76
N GLU A 63 -5.25 4.70 -4.38
CA GLU A 63 -4.05 4.01 -3.87
C GLU A 63 -2.98 3.77 -4.95
N LYS A 64 -3.28 3.99 -6.25
CA LYS A 64 -2.23 3.94 -7.28
C LYS A 64 -1.21 5.04 -7.10
N TYR A 65 -1.62 6.23 -6.66
CA TYR A 65 -0.74 7.39 -6.58
C TYR A 65 -0.89 8.07 -5.23
N TRP A 66 0.24 8.36 -4.59
CA TRP A 66 0.22 9.11 -3.33
C TRP A 66 0.17 10.60 -3.59
N THR A 67 -0.51 11.34 -2.72
CA THR A 67 -0.39 12.81 -2.64
C THR A 67 0.84 13.21 -1.82
N TYR A 68 1.19 14.50 -1.84
CA TYR A 68 2.34 14.98 -1.06
C TYR A 68 2.08 14.80 0.44
N GLU A 69 0.86 15.07 0.88
CA GLU A 69 0.40 14.89 2.25
C GLU A 69 0.55 13.43 2.69
N MET A 70 0.22 12.45 1.83
CA MET A 70 0.41 11.03 2.14
C MET A 70 1.88 10.66 2.33
N PHE A 71 2.81 11.29 1.58
CA PHE A 71 4.25 11.11 1.80
C PHE A 71 4.67 11.68 3.16
N VAL A 72 4.17 12.87 3.51
CA VAL A 72 4.47 13.55 4.78
C VAL A 72 3.93 12.75 5.96
N ASP A 73 2.67 12.31 5.89
CA ASP A 73 2.04 11.48 6.92
C ASP A 73 2.76 10.14 7.07
N TRP A 74 3.11 9.48 5.97
CA TRP A 74 3.92 8.26 5.99
C TRP A 74 5.29 8.48 6.66
N ALA A 75 5.98 9.58 6.33
CA ALA A 75 7.25 9.89 6.97
C ALA A 75 7.09 10.09 8.49
N ARG A 76 6.07 10.83 8.92
CA ARG A 76 5.80 11.13 10.33
C ARG A 76 5.36 9.90 11.13
N ASP A 77 4.44 9.12 10.59
CA ASP A 77 3.69 8.13 11.35
C ASP A 77 4.29 6.73 11.21
N GLU A 78 4.89 6.43 10.05
CA GLU A 78 5.39 5.09 9.72
C GLU A 78 6.93 5.01 9.67
N VAL A 79 7.63 6.07 9.25
CA VAL A 79 9.10 6.05 9.12
C VAL A 79 9.80 6.59 10.35
N ALA A 80 9.30 7.69 10.93
CA ALA A 80 9.95 8.34 12.04
C ALA A 80 9.94 7.47 13.30
N THR A 81 11.14 7.09 13.74
CA THR A 81 11.35 6.35 15.00
C THR A 81 12.22 7.18 15.94
N GLU A 82 12.27 6.81 17.22
CA GLU A 82 13.17 7.45 18.19
C GLU A 82 14.63 7.49 17.72
N ARG A 83 15.05 6.47 16.95
CA ARG A 83 16.37 6.43 16.32
C ARG A 83 16.54 7.53 15.27
N HIS A 84 15.53 7.77 14.45
CA HIS A 84 15.55 8.82 13.43
C HIS A 84 15.53 10.21 14.08
N GLU A 85 14.74 10.39 15.14
CA GLU A 85 14.66 11.63 15.90
C GLU A 85 15.98 11.99 16.59
N LYS A 86 16.72 10.99 17.10
CA LYS A 86 18.06 11.20 17.68
C LYS A 86 19.04 11.88 16.72
N TYR A 87 18.87 11.69 15.42
CA TYR A 87 19.71 12.29 14.38
C TYR A 87 18.98 13.36 13.57
N ALA A 88 17.85 13.89 14.07
CA ALA A 88 17.04 14.90 13.39
C ALA A 88 17.84 16.13 12.93
N ASN A 89 18.88 16.52 13.69
CA ASN A 89 19.74 17.65 13.36
C ASN A 89 20.84 17.33 12.33
N SER A 90 20.91 16.09 11.83
CA SER A 90 21.80 15.72 10.73
C SER A 90 21.10 15.87 9.39
N SER A 91 21.85 16.05 8.31
CA SER A 91 21.30 16.12 6.95
C SER A 91 20.52 14.87 6.52
N PHE A 92 20.57 13.79 7.30
CA PHE A 92 19.86 12.53 7.06
C PHE A 92 18.82 12.23 8.14
N GLY A 93 18.60 13.16 9.06
CA GLY A 93 17.64 13.04 10.15
C GLY A 93 16.21 13.15 9.67
N LEU A 94 15.31 12.43 10.34
CA LEU A 94 13.88 12.58 10.18
C LEU A 94 13.31 12.94 11.55
N SER A 95 12.66 14.10 11.62
CA SER A 95 11.92 14.57 12.79
C SER A 95 10.43 14.41 12.57
N LYS A 96 9.68 13.97 13.59
CA LYS A 96 8.22 13.97 13.55
C LYS A 96 7.62 15.38 13.52
N GLU A 97 8.35 16.37 14.02
CA GLU A 97 7.88 17.76 14.04
C GLU A 97 8.01 18.41 12.67
N HIS A 98 8.97 17.95 11.85
CA HIS A 98 9.27 18.49 10.53
C HIS A 98 9.52 17.39 9.48
N PRO A 99 8.57 16.48 9.24
CA PRO A 99 8.69 15.39 8.27
C PRO A 99 8.90 15.88 6.83
N GLU A 100 8.39 17.07 6.49
CA GLU A 100 8.49 17.70 5.17
C GLU A 100 9.95 17.93 4.79
N GLN A 101 10.80 18.32 5.73
CA GLN A 101 12.23 18.56 5.46
C GLN A 101 12.94 17.28 4.99
N TRP A 102 12.57 16.14 5.59
CA TRP A 102 13.10 14.85 5.18
C TRP A 102 12.54 14.41 3.84
N ILE A 103 11.25 14.65 3.57
CA ILE A 103 10.64 14.40 2.26
C ILE A 103 11.35 15.21 1.17
N ASP A 104 11.50 16.51 1.40
CA ASP A 104 12.15 17.46 0.50
C ASP A 104 13.64 17.21 0.33
N PHE A 105 14.30 16.50 1.25
CA PHE A 105 15.69 16.06 1.08
C PHE A 105 15.78 14.72 0.34
N THR A 106 14.88 13.79 0.65
CA THR A 106 14.97 12.38 0.25
C THR A 106 14.36 12.13 -1.13
N PHE A 107 13.27 12.81 -1.47
CA PHE A 107 12.48 12.54 -2.67
C PHE A 107 12.46 13.71 -3.66
N ASP A 108 12.46 13.38 -4.94
CA ASP A 108 12.06 14.26 -6.04
C ASP A 108 10.61 13.90 -6.36
N LEU A 109 9.71 14.81 -5.95
CA LEU A 109 8.27 14.70 -6.15
C LEU A 109 7.76 15.66 -7.23
N SER A 110 8.65 16.20 -8.08
CA SER A 110 8.26 17.07 -9.20
C SER A 110 7.27 16.40 -10.16
N ASN A 111 7.34 15.06 -10.26
CA ASN A 111 6.28 14.22 -10.80
C ASN A 111 5.84 13.21 -9.73
N ILE A 112 4.77 13.54 -9.01
CA ILE A 112 4.29 12.74 -7.88
C ILE A 112 3.78 11.34 -8.29
N ASN A 113 3.41 11.17 -9.56
CA ASN A 113 2.98 9.88 -10.10
C ASN A 113 4.17 8.95 -10.46
N SER A 114 5.40 9.47 -10.40
CA SER A 114 6.63 8.69 -10.56
C SER A 114 7.71 9.23 -9.63
N PRO A 115 7.51 9.10 -8.31
CA PRO A 115 8.40 9.68 -7.31
C PRO A 115 9.78 9.02 -7.38
N LYS A 116 10.83 9.78 -7.11
CA LYS A 116 12.22 9.28 -7.15
C LYS A 116 12.95 9.56 -5.86
N VAL A 117 13.74 8.61 -5.39
CA VAL A 117 14.69 8.87 -4.30
C VAL A 117 15.90 9.62 -4.86
N LYS A 118 16.20 10.80 -4.31
CA LYS A 118 17.35 11.64 -4.69
C LYS A 118 18.65 11.14 -4.09
N ILE A 119 18.57 10.62 -2.87
CA ILE A 119 19.74 10.12 -2.15
C ILE A 119 20.15 8.73 -2.64
N PRO A 120 21.44 8.34 -2.53
CA PRO A 120 21.90 7.05 -3.04
C PRO A 120 21.26 5.83 -2.36
N ILE A 121 20.84 5.98 -1.10
CA ILE A 121 20.28 4.90 -0.29
C ILE A 121 19.09 5.42 0.51
N LEU A 122 17.91 4.88 0.25
CA LEU A 122 16.77 5.00 1.14
C LEU A 122 16.89 3.91 2.22
N ASN A 123 17.09 4.31 3.47
CA ASN A 123 17.25 3.39 4.58
C ASN A 123 16.04 3.42 5.50
N LEU A 124 15.24 2.35 5.46
CA LEU A 124 14.10 2.11 6.35
C LEU A 124 14.34 0.82 7.16
N THR A 125 15.60 0.54 7.50
CA THR A 125 15.95 -0.61 8.36
C THR A 125 15.32 -0.43 9.74
N GLN A 126 14.61 -1.45 10.22
CA GLN A 126 13.95 -1.46 11.54
C GLN A 126 12.93 -0.33 11.73
N THR A 127 12.32 0.17 10.64
CA THR A 127 11.17 1.08 10.74
C THR A 127 9.88 0.29 10.92
N PRO A 128 8.86 0.85 11.60
CA PRO A 128 7.53 0.26 11.67
C PRO A 128 6.72 0.45 10.38
N ALA A 129 7.27 1.14 9.37
CA ALA A 129 6.63 1.31 8.07
C ALA A 129 6.17 -0.03 7.50
N LYS A 130 4.91 -0.07 7.08
CA LYS A 130 4.25 -1.27 6.53
C LYS A 130 4.25 -1.28 5.01
N ARG A 131 4.29 -0.09 4.42
CA ARG A 131 4.19 0.12 2.98
C ARG A 131 5.29 1.03 2.45
N ILE A 132 5.58 0.82 1.17
CA ILE A 132 6.44 1.68 0.37
C ILE A 132 5.52 2.53 -0.52
N PRO A 133 5.85 3.78 -0.84
CA PRO A 133 5.10 4.53 -1.84
C PRO A 133 5.07 3.79 -3.19
N PRO A 134 3.91 3.71 -3.87
CA PRO A 134 3.81 3.09 -5.20
C PRO A 134 4.56 3.93 -6.25
N HIS A 135 4.91 3.31 -7.37
CA HIS A 135 5.65 3.93 -8.49
C HIS A 135 7.05 4.48 -8.14
N LEU A 136 7.55 4.21 -6.93
CA LEU A 136 8.82 4.74 -6.45
C LEU A 136 10.00 4.17 -7.24
N TYR A 137 10.84 5.06 -7.76
CA TYR A 137 12.15 4.71 -8.27
C TYR A 137 13.23 4.95 -7.22
N ALA A 138 14.05 3.94 -6.95
CA ALA A 138 15.21 4.08 -6.07
C ALA A 138 16.40 3.23 -6.53
N GLN A 139 17.61 3.77 -6.36
CA GLN A 139 18.84 3.02 -6.65
C GLN A 139 19.09 1.93 -5.61
N LYS A 140 18.93 2.23 -4.33
CA LYS A 140 19.13 1.27 -3.25
C LYS A 140 18.15 1.54 -2.12
N VAL A 141 17.44 0.48 -1.71
CA VAL A 141 16.52 0.52 -0.57
C VAL A 141 16.93 -0.55 0.44
N LEU A 142 17.08 -0.15 1.70
CA LEU A 142 17.38 -1.04 2.81
C LEU A 142 16.16 -1.12 3.74
N LEU A 143 15.53 -2.29 3.80
CA LEU A 143 14.32 -2.56 4.58
C LEU A 143 14.58 -3.65 5.63
N LYS A 144 15.84 -3.91 5.99
CA LYS A 144 16.20 -5.00 6.89
C LYS A 144 15.40 -4.92 8.21
N ASP A 145 14.79 -6.03 8.60
CA ASP A 145 13.99 -6.14 9.84
C ASP A 145 12.93 -5.03 9.99
N SER A 146 12.44 -4.48 8.87
CA SER A 146 11.30 -3.55 8.86
C SER A 146 9.98 -4.30 8.83
N SER A 147 8.89 -3.59 9.13
CA SER A 147 7.52 -4.12 9.06
C SER A 147 6.92 -4.07 7.66
N ILE A 148 7.73 -3.88 6.61
CA ILE A 148 7.22 -3.81 5.23
C ILE A 148 6.70 -5.19 4.80
N GLU A 149 5.43 -5.21 4.40
CA GLU A 149 4.69 -6.42 4.02
C GLU A 149 4.43 -6.49 2.52
N GLU A 150 4.67 -5.41 1.77
CA GLU A 150 4.35 -5.34 0.34
C GLU A 150 5.44 -4.71 -0.53
N ILE A 151 5.51 -5.18 -1.78
CA ILE A 151 6.20 -4.50 -2.87
C ILE A 151 5.12 -3.93 -3.80
N PRO A 152 4.89 -2.60 -3.79
CA PRO A 152 3.77 -1.99 -4.47
C PRO A 152 4.02 -1.87 -5.97
N GLN A 153 2.93 -1.67 -6.72
CA GLN A 153 2.96 -1.55 -8.18
C GLN A 153 3.77 -0.35 -8.68
N GLY A 154 4.17 -0.40 -9.95
CA GLY A 154 4.94 0.61 -10.65
C GLY A 154 6.36 0.82 -10.12
N SER A 155 6.75 0.10 -9.06
CA SER A 155 8.00 0.33 -8.34
C SER A 155 9.20 -0.15 -9.15
N LYS A 156 10.28 0.63 -9.09
CA LYS A 156 11.51 0.38 -9.83
C LYS A 156 12.71 0.48 -8.91
N PHE A 157 13.32 -0.66 -8.59
CA PHE A 157 14.44 -0.72 -7.66
C PHE A 157 15.68 -1.33 -8.31
N VAL A 158 16.81 -0.63 -8.29
CA VAL A 158 18.06 -1.24 -8.76
C VAL A 158 18.54 -2.28 -7.74
N LYS A 159 18.47 -1.95 -6.44
CA LYS A 159 18.77 -2.89 -5.35
C LYS A 159 17.75 -2.77 -4.21
N LEU A 160 17.04 -3.85 -3.94
CA LEU A 160 16.06 -3.94 -2.86
C LEU A 160 16.50 -5.00 -1.84
N PHE A 161 16.84 -4.56 -0.64
CA PHE A 161 17.30 -5.43 0.45
C PHE A 161 16.25 -5.54 1.55
N MET A 162 15.61 -6.69 1.66
CA MET A 162 14.53 -6.97 2.61
C MET A 162 14.77 -8.22 3.49
N PRO A 163 15.98 -8.48 3.99
CA PRO A 163 16.16 -9.60 4.92
C PRO A 163 15.38 -9.33 6.21
N GLY A 164 14.74 -10.36 6.76
CA GLY A 164 13.90 -10.24 7.95
C GLY A 164 12.48 -9.72 7.71
N CYS A 165 12.11 -9.32 6.49
CA CYS A 165 10.74 -8.92 6.16
C CYS A 165 9.89 -10.15 5.79
N ARG A 166 8.61 -10.15 6.15
CA ARG A 166 7.62 -11.14 5.71
C ARG A 166 6.66 -10.47 4.74
N LEU A 167 6.77 -10.82 3.46
CA LEU A 167 5.90 -10.25 2.44
C LEU A 167 4.55 -10.98 2.41
N GLU A 168 3.48 -10.22 2.31
CA GLU A 168 2.12 -10.69 2.04
C GLU A 168 1.71 -10.46 0.58
N PHE A 169 2.31 -9.47 -0.07
CA PHE A 169 2.00 -9.10 -1.44
C PHE A 169 3.22 -8.63 -2.24
N VAL A 170 3.25 -9.02 -3.53
CA VAL A 170 4.23 -8.53 -4.50
C VAL A 170 3.50 -8.25 -5.80
N SER A 171 3.49 -6.99 -6.23
CA SER A 171 2.82 -6.59 -7.46
C SER A 171 3.42 -7.28 -8.69
N SER A 172 2.57 -7.51 -9.70
CA SER A 172 2.99 -7.98 -11.02
C SER A 172 3.68 -6.88 -11.84
N ASP A 173 3.44 -5.62 -11.51
CA ASP A 173 3.99 -4.45 -12.18
C ASP A 173 5.13 -3.89 -11.33
N VAL A 174 6.29 -4.53 -11.41
CA VAL A 174 7.52 -4.12 -10.70
C VAL A 174 8.72 -4.39 -11.58
N ILE A 175 9.79 -3.61 -11.39
CA ILE A 175 11.10 -3.87 -11.99
C ILE A 175 12.15 -3.82 -10.89
N ILE A 176 12.84 -4.93 -10.66
CA ILE A 176 13.86 -5.04 -9.62
C ILE A 176 15.13 -5.67 -10.20
N SER A 177 16.27 -4.97 -10.21
CA SER A 177 17.50 -5.59 -10.71
C SER A 177 18.05 -6.61 -9.72
N HIS A 178 18.10 -6.29 -8.42
CA HIS A 178 18.59 -7.20 -7.38
C HIS A 178 17.64 -7.20 -6.18
N LEU A 179 17.05 -8.35 -5.89
CA LEU A 179 16.18 -8.57 -4.73
C LEU A 179 16.86 -9.47 -3.70
N THR A 180 16.97 -9.02 -2.45
CA THR A 180 17.42 -9.86 -1.33
C THR A 180 16.30 -10.07 -0.33
N LEU A 181 15.99 -11.33 0.00
CA LEU A 181 14.94 -11.72 0.95
C LEU A 181 15.38 -12.92 1.79
N THR A 182 14.81 -13.07 3.00
CA THR A 182 14.96 -14.29 3.80
C THR A 182 13.93 -15.32 3.35
N ARG A 183 14.38 -16.49 2.88
CA ARG A 183 13.49 -17.45 2.21
C ARG A 183 12.49 -18.09 3.18
N GLU A 184 12.94 -18.42 4.38
CA GLU A 184 12.19 -19.17 5.39
C GLU A 184 11.01 -18.39 5.96
N LEU A 185 11.05 -17.06 5.85
CA LEU A 185 9.97 -16.18 6.31
C LEU A 185 8.83 -16.06 5.28
N GLN A 186 9.05 -16.47 4.03
CA GLN A 186 8.07 -16.27 2.96
C GLN A 186 7.14 -17.47 2.80
N GLU A 187 5.85 -17.17 2.59
CA GLU A 187 4.90 -18.20 2.20
C GLU A 187 5.20 -18.73 0.79
N LYS A 188 4.88 -20.01 0.53
CA LYS A 188 5.09 -20.66 -0.78
C LYS A 188 4.50 -19.86 -1.94
N LYS A 189 3.35 -19.20 -1.73
CA LYS A 189 2.68 -18.37 -2.74
C LYS A 189 3.55 -17.17 -3.16
N ILE A 190 4.24 -16.54 -2.20
CA ILE A 190 5.11 -15.39 -2.41
C ILE A 190 6.41 -15.80 -3.10
N ILE A 191 7.02 -16.89 -2.63
CA ILE A 191 8.22 -17.46 -3.28
C ILE A 191 7.91 -17.76 -4.76
N LYS A 192 6.81 -18.45 -5.04
CA LYS A 192 6.37 -18.76 -6.41
C LYS A 192 6.12 -17.48 -7.23
N LYS A 193 5.50 -16.46 -6.65
CA LYS A 193 5.26 -15.17 -7.30
C LYS A 193 6.59 -14.50 -7.70
N ILE A 194 7.55 -14.43 -6.79
CA ILE A 194 8.87 -13.82 -7.01
C ILE A 194 9.66 -14.62 -8.07
N GLU A 195 9.65 -15.95 -8.00
CA GLU A 195 10.31 -16.81 -9.00
C GLU A 195 9.70 -16.65 -10.40
N ASN A 196 8.38 -16.47 -10.49
CA ASN A 196 7.72 -16.16 -11.76
C ASN A 196 8.12 -14.79 -12.30
N LEU A 197 8.17 -13.75 -11.46
CA LEU A 197 8.62 -12.42 -11.86
C LEU A 197 10.06 -12.43 -12.37
N LYS A 198 10.92 -13.30 -11.82
CA LYS A 198 12.27 -13.53 -12.37
C LYS A 198 12.23 -14.15 -13.76
N LYS A 199 11.40 -15.17 -13.99
CA LYS A 199 11.22 -15.78 -15.31
C LYS A 199 10.67 -14.80 -16.35
N GLU A 200 9.82 -13.87 -15.92
CA GLU A 200 9.26 -12.79 -16.74
C GLU A 200 10.28 -11.66 -17.03
N GLY A 201 11.49 -11.71 -16.45
CA GLY A 201 12.52 -10.68 -16.61
C GLY A 201 12.28 -9.41 -15.78
N LYS A 202 11.25 -9.39 -14.95
CA LYS A 202 10.91 -8.27 -14.05
C LYS A 202 11.82 -8.20 -12.83
N ILE A 203 12.37 -9.35 -12.40
CA ILE A 203 13.41 -9.43 -11.40
C ILE A 203 14.67 -10.05 -12.03
N SER A 204 15.77 -9.30 -12.12
CA SER A 204 16.98 -9.83 -12.78
C SER A 204 17.70 -10.86 -11.89
N GLU A 205 17.93 -10.51 -10.62
CA GLU A 205 18.61 -11.36 -9.65
C GLU A 205 17.82 -11.48 -8.34
N ILE A 206 17.80 -12.69 -7.78
CA ILE A 206 17.24 -12.96 -6.45
C ILE A 206 18.34 -13.60 -5.60
N VAL A 207 18.59 -13.01 -4.44
CA VAL A 207 19.45 -13.55 -3.39
C VAL A 207 18.56 -13.97 -2.22
N TRP A 208 18.44 -15.28 -2.03
CA TRP A 208 17.81 -15.85 -0.86
C TRP A 208 18.84 -15.91 0.28
N LYS A 209 18.55 -15.26 1.39
CA LYS A 209 19.26 -15.41 2.67
C LYS A 209 18.57 -16.44 3.55
#